data_AF-A0A1I5JWM3-F1
#
_entry.id   AF-A0A1I5JWM3-F1
#
_cell.length_a   1.000
_cell.length_b   1.000
_cell.length_c   1.000
_cell.angle_alpha   90.00
_cell.angle_beta   90.00
_cell.angle_gamma   90.00
#
_symmetry.space_group_name_H-M   'P 1'
#
loop_
_entity.id
_entity.type
_entity.pdbx_description
1 polymer ?
#
loop_
_entity_poly.entity_id
_entity_poly.type
_entity_poly.pdbx_seq_one_letter_code
_entity_poly.pdbx_strand_id
1 'polypeptide(L)'
;MNYYKIIQDEAILRSFIDWLPDLEEGEAYYVSLLARSKYSDAIKSDKQQLKRFTSRKEDLYSKILQLECPIGAYTQKGQAIPQEALAIYITPNPRSLYDAMFSGLTALAKCIQNQNKHVNPHQEIMSEIQKNKSRSCYVDFDFDIKDEAFAANLKTLIYERVGQSAKVQFVETRGGFHVLVDPLSVEEAFRKRWYQSIAELPHVDQTGDQMIPIPGCSQGGFVPRLL
;
A
#
# COMPACT_ATOMS: atom_id res chain seq x y z
N MET A 1 -0.04 30.29 -5.34
CA MET A 1 0.99 29.34 -4.88
C MET A 1 0.58 27.97 -5.40
N ASN A 2 1.49 27.20 -6.00
CA ASN A 2 1.16 25.88 -6.52
C ASN A 2 1.35 24.85 -5.41
N TYR A 3 0.44 23.87 -5.32
CA TYR A 3 0.44 22.80 -4.33
C TYR A 3 0.66 21.46 -5.03
N TYR A 4 1.22 20.49 -4.31
CA TYR A 4 1.19 19.11 -4.77
C TYR A 4 -0.25 18.63 -4.86
N LYS A 5 -0.55 17.85 -5.90
CA LYS A 5 -1.85 17.21 -6.09
C LYS A 5 -1.71 15.71 -5.82
N ILE A 6 -2.11 15.26 -4.65
CA ILE A 6 -2.08 13.85 -4.27
C ILE A 6 -3.38 13.17 -4.67
N ILE A 7 -4.51 13.83 -4.43
CA ILE A 7 -5.84 13.34 -4.81
C ILE A 7 -6.09 13.75 -6.27
N GLN A 8 -6.16 12.75 -7.14
CA GLN A 8 -6.36 12.95 -8.58
C GLN A 8 -7.83 12.81 -8.97
N ASP A 9 -8.54 11.89 -8.29
CA ASP A 9 -9.97 11.65 -8.44
C ASP A 9 -10.60 11.38 -7.06
N GLU A 10 -11.39 12.33 -6.58
CA GLU A 10 -12.04 12.26 -5.27
C GLU A 10 -13.11 11.14 -5.21
N ALA A 11 -13.85 10.91 -6.29
CA ALA A 11 -14.92 9.92 -6.29
C ALA A 11 -14.34 8.49 -6.20
N ILE A 12 -13.27 8.23 -6.96
CA ILE A 12 -12.55 6.95 -6.89
C ILE A 12 -11.91 6.78 -5.51
N LEU A 13 -11.28 7.81 -4.95
CA LEU A 13 -10.69 7.74 -3.61
C LEU A 13 -11.74 7.42 -2.55
N ARG A 14 -12.90 8.07 -2.59
CA ARG A 14 -14.00 7.80 -1.64
C ARG A 14 -14.53 6.39 -1.78
N SER A 15 -14.76 5.92 -3.01
CA SER A 15 -15.18 4.53 -3.25
C SER A 15 -14.17 3.52 -2.73
N PHE A 16 -12.87 3.80 -2.86
CA PHE A 16 -11.83 2.96 -2.30
C PHE A 16 -11.82 2.98 -0.77
N ILE A 17 -11.95 4.17 -0.17
CA ILE A 17 -12.05 4.30 1.29
C ILE A 17 -13.22 3.48 1.80
N ASP A 18 -14.38 3.54 1.16
CA ASP A 18 -15.57 2.78 1.59
C ASP A 18 -15.37 1.26 1.45
N TRP A 19 -14.64 0.83 0.41
CA TRP A 19 -14.32 -0.58 0.15
C TRP A 19 -13.37 -1.21 1.18
N LEU A 20 -12.47 -0.43 1.79
CA LEU A 20 -11.53 -0.93 2.80
C LEU A 20 -12.27 -1.63 3.96
N PRO A 21 -11.68 -2.65 4.61
CA PRO A 21 -12.28 -3.30 5.78
C PRO A 21 -12.68 -2.30 6.88
N ASP A 22 -13.72 -2.61 7.66
CA ASP A 22 -13.98 -1.81 8.86
C ASP A 22 -12.94 -2.15 9.94
N LEU A 23 -12.54 -1.13 10.71
CA LEU A 23 -11.52 -1.28 11.74
C LEU A 23 -12.14 -1.72 13.06
N GLU A 24 -11.48 -2.67 13.72
CA GLU A 24 -11.77 -3.08 15.09
C GLU A 24 -11.06 -2.15 16.10
N GLU A 25 -11.33 -2.37 17.40
CA GLU A 25 -10.67 -1.61 18.46
C GLU A 25 -9.15 -1.81 18.43
N GLY A 26 -8.40 -0.72 18.55
CA GLY A 26 -6.93 -0.77 18.49
C GLY A 26 -6.35 -0.96 17.08
N GLU A 27 -7.18 -1.02 16.03
CA GLU A 27 -6.72 -1.10 14.65
C GLU A 27 -6.55 0.28 13.99
N ALA A 28 -5.64 0.36 13.01
CA ALA A 28 -5.51 1.51 12.12
C ALA A 28 -5.00 1.10 10.73
N TYR A 29 -5.25 1.96 9.74
CA TYR A 29 -4.55 1.91 8.47
C TYR A 29 -3.19 2.56 8.56
N TYR A 30 -2.20 1.97 7.90
CA TYR A 30 -0.89 2.56 7.70
C TYR A 30 -0.75 3.12 6.29
N VAL A 31 -0.34 4.39 6.19
CA VAL A 31 -0.22 5.11 4.92
C VAL A 31 1.17 5.69 4.77
N SER A 32 1.68 5.63 3.54
CA SER A 32 3.03 6.05 3.19
C SER A 32 3.04 6.84 1.88
N LEU A 33 3.49 8.11 1.95
CA LEU A 33 3.81 8.92 0.78
C LEU A 33 5.30 8.77 0.46
N LEU A 34 5.58 8.36 -0.77
CA LEU A 34 6.93 8.12 -1.29
C LEU A 34 7.23 9.02 -2.49
N ALA A 35 8.49 9.42 -2.62
CA ALA A 35 9.07 9.79 -3.92
C ALA A 35 9.82 8.59 -4.49
N ARG A 36 9.61 8.24 -5.77
CA ARG A 36 10.18 7.05 -6.40
C ARG A 36 11.06 7.41 -7.59
N SER A 37 12.26 6.82 -7.67
CA SER A 37 13.12 6.96 -8.86
C SER A 37 12.53 6.29 -10.10
N LYS A 38 11.74 5.23 -9.92
CA LYS A 38 10.97 4.57 -11.01
C LYS A 38 10.09 5.56 -11.80
N TYR A 39 9.72 6.70 -11.22
CA TYR A 39 8.82 7.66 -11.83
C TYR A 39 9.48 8.98 -12.25
N SER A 40 10.69 9.27 -11.74
CA SER A 40 11.42 10.50 -12.07
C SER A 40 12.92 10.35 -11.78
N ASP A 41 13.76 10.75 -12.76
CA ASP A 41 15.22 10.74 -12.65
C ASP A 41 15.78 11.75 -11.65
N ALA A 42 14.93 12.66 -11.16
CA ALA A 42 15.27 13.60 -10.10
C ALA A 42 15.54 12.89 -8.77
N ILE A 43 14.91 11.73 -8.54
CA ILE A 43 15.06 10.96 -7.30
C ILE A 43 16.24 10.01 -7.45
N LYS A 44 17.27 10.18 -6.61
CA LYS A 44 18.53 9.41 -6.74
C LYS A 44 18.55 8.10 -5.95
N SER A 45 17.67 7.94 -4.95
CA SER A 45 17.45 6.68 -4.25
C SER A 45 16.26 5.93 -4.87
N ASP A 46 16.20 4.59 -4.75
CA ASP A 46 15.04 3.79 -5.21
C ASP A 46 13.71 4.42 -4.76
N LYS A 47 13.67 4.77 -3.48
CA LYS A 47 12.57 5.52 -2.87
C LYS A 47 13.08 6.47 -1.79
N GLN A 48 12.32 7.53 -1.54
CA GLN A 48 12.43 8.37 -0.36
C GLN A 48 11.09 8.39 0.37
N GLN A 49 11.13 8.10 1.67
CA GLN A 49 9.97 8.21 2.53
C GLN A 49 9.71 9.69 2.86
N LEU A 50 8.63 10.27 2.35
CA LEU A 50 8.28 11.67 2.59
C LEU A 50 7.41 11.83 3.82
N LYS A 51 6.35 11.01 3.93
CA LYS A 51 5.43 11.02 5.07
C LYS A 51 4.93 9.62 5.36
N ARG A 52 4.82 9.31 6.64
CA ARG A 52 4.10 8.13 7.14
C ARG A 52 3.09 8.60 8.18
N PHE A 53 1.93 7.96 8.21
CA PHE A 53 0.93 8.21 9.24
C PHE A 53 -0.01 7.02 9.38
N THR A 54 -0.76 6.99 10.48
CA THR A 54 -1.88 6.09 10.68
C THR A 54 -3.21 6.82 10.51
N SER A 55 -4.25 6.10 10.12
CA SER A 55 -5.59 6.67 9.99
C SER A 55 -6.68 5.67 10.36
N ARG A 56 -7.79 6.18 10.87
CA ARG A 56 -9.07 5.49 10.79
C ARG A 56 -9.68 5.73 9.40
N LYS A 57 -10.69 4.93 9.05
CA LYS A 57 -11.31 4.94 7.72
C LYS A 57 -11.98 6.29 7.44
N GLU A 58 -12.71 6.81 8.43
CA GLU A 58 -13.43 8.09 8.42
C GLU A 58 -12.51 9.32 8.23
N ASP A 59 -11.27 9.24 8.68
CA ASP A 59 -10.30 10.34 8.59
C ASP A 59 -9.39 10.25 7.36
N LEU A 60 -9.44 9.15 6.60
CA LEU A 60 -8.43 8.86 5.59
C LEU A 60 -8.38 9.94 4.50
N TYR A 61 -9.55 10.38 4.04
CA TYR A 61 -9.66 11.45 3.05
C TYR A 61 -8.98 12.75 3.52
N SER A 62 -9.33 13.21 4.72
CA SER A 62 -8.81 14.48 5.24
C SER A 62 -7.31 14.42 5.51
N LYS A 63 -6.79 13.28 5.98
CA LYS A 63 -5.34 13.08 6.17
C LYS A 63 -4.57 13.00 4.85
N ILE A 64 -5.14 12.42 3.80
CA ILE A 64 -4.52 12.42 2.47
C ILE A 64 -4.52 13.84 1.90
N LEU A 65 -5.61 14.58 2.04
CA LEU A 65 -5.70 15.98 1.61
C LEU A 65 -4.64 16.87 2.28
N GLN A 66 -4.30 16.62 3.55
CA GLN A 66 -3.22 17.33 4.26
C GLN A 66 -1.82 17.14 3.65
N LEU A 67 -1.63 16.17 2.74
CA LEU A 67 -0.39 15.97 2.02
C LEU A 67 -0.23 16.92 0.83
N GLU A 68 -1.32 17.56 0.38
CA GLU A 68 -1.34 18.59 -0.66
C GLU A 68 -0.82 19.92 -0.12
N CYS A 69 0.48 19.94 0.15
CA CYS A 69 1.22 21.10 0.64
C CYS A 69 1.85 21.89 -0.52
N PRO A 70 2.32 23.14 -0.28
CA PRO A 70 2.97 23.92 -1.33
C PRO A 70 4.15 23.18 -1.95
N ILE A 71 4.32 23.31 -3.27
CA ILE A 71 5.47 22.72 -3.97
C ILE A 71 6.77 23.23 -3.34
N GLY A 72 7.72 22.30 -3.13
CA GLY A 72 8.97 22.56 -2.40
C GLY A 72 8.91 22.27 -0.89
N ALA A 73 7.74 21.99 -0.31
CA ALA A 73 7.64 21.49 1.06
C ALA A 73 8.28 20.10 1.23
N TYR A 74 8.24 19.28 0.19
CA TYR A 74 9.02 18.04 0.08
C TYR A 74 10.29 18.29 -0.73
N THR A 75 11.44 17.90 -0.18
CA THR A 75 12.75 18.05 -0.83
C THR A 75 13.63 16.80 -0.74
N GLN A 76 14.52 16.66 -1.72
CA GLN A 76 15.67 15.76 -1.68
C GLN A 76 16.94 16.59 -1.90
N LYS A 77 17.85 16.60 -0.92
CA LYS A 77 19.09 17.39 -0.99
C LYS A 77 18.86 18.87 -1.35
N GLY A 78 17.80 19.48 -0.82
CA GLY A 78 17.44 20.88 -1.06
C GLY A 78 16.70 21.15 -2.38
N GLN A 79 16.54 20.16 -3.25
CA GLN A 79 15.72 20.30 -4.47
C GLN A 79 14.30 19.84 -4.20
N ALA A 80 13.31 20.58 -4.73
CA ALA A 80 11.91 20.19 -4.64
C ALA A 80 11.68 18.82 -5.31
N ILE A 81 10.87 17.98 -4.66
CA ILE A 81 10.44 16.71 -5.25
C ILE A 81 9.47 17.00 -6.40
N PRO A 82 9.64 16.44 -7.61
CA PRO A 82 8.67 16.62 -8.69
C PRO A 82 7.33 15.94 -8.38
N GLN A 83 6.23 16.50 -8.87
CA GLN A 83 4.87 15.96 -8.69
C GLN A 83 4.76 14.52 -9.21
N GLU A 84 5.33 14.28 -10.39
CA GLU A 84 5.35 13.00 -11.08
C GLU A 84 6.24 11.95 -10.39
N ALA A 85 7.01 12.32 -9.36
CA ALA A 85 7.75 11.36 -8.55
C ALA A 85 6.90 10.75 -7.41
N LEU A 86 5.75 11.36 -7.11
CA LEU A 86 4.96 11.06 -5.91
C LEU A 86 4.04 9.86 -6.11
N ALA A 87 4.06 8.96 -5.13
CA ALA A 87 3.12 7.85 -5.01
C ALA A 87 2.74 7.60 -3.56
N ILE A 88 1.45 7.42 -3.29
CA ILE A 88 0.92 7.13 -1.96
C ILE A 88 0.40 5.69 -1.89
N TYR A 89 0.73 5.03 -0.79
CA TYR A 89 0.45 3.62 -0.57
C TYR A 89 -0.22 3.40 0.79
N ILE A 90 -0.99 2.32 0.90
CA ILE A 90 -1.70 1.89 2.11
C ILE A 90 -1.58 0.38 2.29
N THR A 91 -1.50 -0.10 3.53
CA THR A 91 -1.73 -1.53 3.82
C THR A 91 -3.25 -1.81 3.84
N PRO A 92 -3.81 -2.64 2.96
CA PRO A 92 -5.26 -2.90 2.94
C PRO A 92 -5.73 -3.72 4.15
N ASN A 93 -4.84 -4.54 4.72
CA ASN A 93 -5.06 -5.23 5.98
C ASN A 93 -4.80 -4.28 7.17
N PRO A 94 -5.71 -4.20 8.17
CA PRO A 94 -5.54 -3.37 9.35
C PRO A 94 -4.25 -3.69 10.13
N ARG A 95 -3.65 -2.67 10.74
CA ARG A 95 -2.49 -2.78 11.65
C ARG A 95 -2.94 -2.76 13.10
N SER A 96 -2.34 -3.60 13.93
CA SER A 96 -2.57 -3.61 15.38
C SER A 96 -1.67 -2.58 16.05
N LEU A 97 -2.25 -1.52 16.62
CA LEU A 97 -1.49 -0.50 17.34
C LEU A 97 -0.95 -1.04 18.68
N TYR A 98 -1.66 -1.99 19.29
CA TYR A 98 -1.24 -2.59 20.55
C TYR A 98 -0.01 -3.50 20.36
N ASP A 99 -0.02 -4.38 19.37
CA ASP A 99 1.13 -5.24 19.07
C ASP A 99 2.32 -4.43 18.56
N ALA A 100 2.05 -3.38 17.77
CA ALA A 100 3.06 -2.42 17.34
C ALA A 100 3.68 -1.65 18.51
N MET A 101 2.90 -1.32 19.54
CA MET A 101 3.42 -0.69 20.76
C MET A 101 4.36 -1.63 21.51
N PHE A 102 3.98 -2.90 21.67
CA PHE A 102 4.81 -3.89 22.37
C PHE A 102 6.12 -4.22 21.62
N SER A 103 6.01 -4.48 20.32
CA SER A 103 7.19 -4.71 19.46
C SER A 103 8.06 -3.45 19.34
N GLY A 104 7.43 -2.27 19.27
CA GLY A 104 8.08 -0.96 19.32
C GLY A 104 8.90 -0.74 20.58
N LEU A 105 8.36 -1.06 21.75
CA LEU A 105 9.11 -1.02 23.02
C LEU A 105 10.39 -1.86 22.94
N THR A 106 10.27 -3.07 22.41
CA THR A 106 11.40 -4.00 22.24
C THR A 106 12.44 -3.45 21.25
N ALA A 107 11.99 -2.89 20.12
CA ALA A 107 12.87 -2.30 19.10
C ALA A 107 13.66 -1.11 19.65
N LEU A 108 12.99 -0.21 20.38
CA LEU A 108 13.63 0.94 21.01
C LEU A 108 14.63 0.53 22.10
N ALA A 109 14.29 -0.46 22.94
CA ALA A 109 15.21 -0.99 23.95
C ALA A 109 16.50 -1.55 23.31
N LYS A 110 16.37 -2.28 22.20
CA LYS A 110 17.53 -2.78 21.42
C LYS A 110 18.38 -1.64 20.86
N CYS A 111 17.76 -0.57 20.35
CA CYS A 111 18.49 0.60 19.87
C CYS A 111 19.33 1.25 20.98
N ILE A 112 18.76 1.38 22.18
CA ILE A 112 19.44 1.92 23.37
C ILE A 112 20.58 0.98 23.80
N GLN A 113 20.31 -0.33 23.90
CA GLN A 113 21.31 -1.33 24.27
C GLN A 113 22.52 -1.30 23.33
N ASN A 114 22.28 -1.12 22.02
CA ASN A 114 23.32 -1.02 21.00
C ASN A 114 23.93 0.38 20.86
N GLN A 115 23.56 1.32 21.74
CA GLN A 115 24.00 2.73 21.71
C GLN A 115 23.79 3.42 20.35
N ASN A 116 22.75 3.04 19.59
CA ASN A 116 22.49 3.62 18.28
C ASN A 116 21.78 4.97 18.41
N LYS A 117 22.58 6.02 18.65
CA LYS A 117 22.11 7.40 18.92
C LYS A 117 21.52 8.12 17.71
N HIS A 118 21.62 7.55 16.51
CA HIS A 118 21.12 8.17 15.27
C HIS A 118 19.69 7.72 14.90
N VAL A 119 19.12 6.76 15.63
CA VAL A 119 17.75 6.29 15.38
C VAL A 119 16.75 7.39 15.74
N ASN A 120 15.76 7.57 14.88
CA ASN A 120 14.59 8.39 15.16
C ASN A 120 13.49 7.50 15.75
N PRO A 121 13.14 7.64 17.05
CA PRO A 121 12.17 6.74 17.70
C PRO A 121 10.80 6.72 17.02
N HIS A 122 10.33 7.88 16.52
CA HIS A 122 9.07 7.94 15.77
C HIS A 122 9.14 7.09 14.50
N GLN A 123 10.27 7.11 13.78
CA GLN A 123 10.42 6.27 12.60
C GLN A 123 10.50 4.78 12.94
N GLU A 124 11.07 4.43 14.09
CA GLU A 124 11.10 3.04 14.56
C GLU A 124 9.69 2.53 14.85
N ILE A 125 8.90 3.30 15.61
CA ILE A 125 7.49 2.96 15.90
C ILE A 125 6.65 2.85 14.62
N MET A 126 6.83 3.78 13.66
CA MET A 126 6.13 3.67 12.37
C MET A 126 6.54 2.42 11.57
N SER A 127 7.77 1.94 11.73
CA SER A 127 8.19 0.68 11.10
C SER A 127 7.53 -0.52 11.78
N GLU A 128 7.41 -0.52 13.11
CA GLU A 128 6.70 -1.58 13.83
C GLU A 128 5.20 -1.57 13.53
N ILE A 129 4.55 -0.41 13.45
CA ILE A 129 3.13 -0.34 13.04
C ILE A 129 2.91 -0.97 11.66
N GLN A 130 3.80 -0.70 10.69
CA GLN A 130 3.70 -1.30 9.36
C GLN A 130 3.77 -2.84 9.41
N LYS A 131 4.68 -3.39 10.23
CA LYS A 131 4.93 -4.84 10.34
C LYS A 131 3.82 -5.60 11.06
N ASN A 132 3.19 -4.98 12.06
CA ASN A 132 2.20 -5.66 12.91
C ASN A 132 0.80 -5.63 12.28
N LYS A 133 0.56 -6.53 11.33
CA LYS A 133 -0.78 -6.83 10.82
C LYS A 133 -1.66 -7.35 11.96
N SER A 134 -2.83 -6.75 12.14
CA SER A 134 -3.83 -7.22 13.11
C SER A 134 -4.47 -8.52 12.63
N ARG A 135 -5.09 -8.46 11.44
CA ARG A 135 -5.80 -9.60 10.84
C ARG A 135 -5.63 -9.62 9.33
N SER A 136 -5.75 -10.82 8.75
CA SER A 136 -5.67 -11.01 7.29
C SER A 136 -7.07 -10.94 6.68
N CYS A 137 -7.43 -9.77 6.17
CA CYS A 137 -8.63 -9.61 5.33
C CYS A 137 -8.36 -10.04 3.89
N TYR A 138 -7.14 -9.80 3.40
CA TYR A 138 -6.70 -10.13 2.06
C TYR A 138 -5.30 -10.74 2.04
N VAL A 139 -5.07 -11.59 1.05
CA VAL A 139 -3.73 -11.91 0.56
C VAL A 139 -3.54 -11.20 -0.77
N ASP A 140 -2.43 -10.45 -0.87
CA ASP A 140 -2.07 -9.69 -2.05
C ASP A 140 -1.11 -10.47 -2.95
N PHE A 141 -1.34 -10.40 -4.25
CA PHE A 141 -0.44 -10.86 -5.30
C PHE A 141 -0.17 -9.66 -6.21
N ASP A 142 1.05 -9.14 -6.17
CA ASP A 142 1.51 -8.02 -7.00
C ASP A 142 2.03 -8.56 -8.32
N PHE A 143 1.41 -8.16 -9.42
CA PHE A 143 1.76 -8.54 -10.77
C PHE A 143 2.38 -7.35 -11.53
N ASP A 144 3.64 -7.45 -11.94
CA ASP A 144 4.28 -6.49 -12.88
C ASP A 144 4.05 -6.97 -14.32
N ILE A 145 2.93 -6.54 -14.90
CA ILE A 145 2.45 -7.00 -16.22
C ILE A 145 2.66 -5.90 -17.25
N LYS A 146 3.46 -6.22 -18.26
CA LYS A 146 3.64 -5.41 -19.48
C LYS A 146 2.99 -6.03 -20.71
N ASP A 147 2.48 -7.25 -20.58
CA ASP A 147 1.82 -8.01 -21.63
C ASP A 147 0.30 -7.81 -21.56
N GLU A 148 -0.24 -7.10 -22.55
CA GLU A 148 -1.68 -6.80 -22.66
C GLU A 148 -2.54 -8.07 -22.78
N ALA A 149 -2.03 -9.14 -23.42
CA ALA A 149 -2.77 -10.39 -23.57
C ALA A 149 -2.91 -11.12 -22.23
N PHE A 150 -1.87 -11.08 -21.39
CA PHE A 150 -1.94 -11.62 -20.03
C PHE A 150 -2.87 -10.78 -19.16
N ALA A 151 -2.75 -9.45 -19.21
CA ALA A 151 -3.63 -8.55 -18.46
C ALA A 151 -5.13 -8.80 -18.75
N ALA A 152 -5.48 -9.01 -20.02
CA ALA A 152 -6.86 -9.31 -20.43
C ALA A 152 -7.40 -10.62 -19.85
N ASN A 153 -6.54 -11.60 -19.61
CA ASN A 153 -6.91 -12.92 -19.09
C ASN A 153 -6.73 -13.08 -17.58
N LEU A 154 -6.07 -12.13 -16.91
CA LEU A 154 -5.72 -12.21 -15.49
C LEU A 154 -6.95 -12.54 -14.63
N LYS A 155 -8.07 -11.84 -14.85
CA LYS A 155 -9.31 -12.08 -14.10
C LYS A 155 -9.76 -13.54 -14.19
N THR A 156 -9.85 -14.09 -15.40
CA THR A 156 -10.23 -15.48 -15.63
C THR A 156 -9.26 -16.44 -14.94
N LEU A 157 -7.95 -16.22 -15.08
CA LEU A 157 -6.92 -17.05 -14.46
C LEU A 157 -7.04 -17.08 -12.94
N ILE A 158 -7.33 -15.94 -12.31
CA ILE A 158 -7.51 -15.89 -10.86
C ILE A 158 -8.75 -16.67 -10.43
N TYR A 159 -9.90 -16.44 -11.08
CA TYR A 159 -11.15 -17.12 -10.70
C TYR A 159 -11.11 -18.65 -10.95
N GLU A 160 -10.34 -19.13 -11.92
CA GLU A 160 -10.05 -20.56 -12.10
C GLU A 160 -9.28 -21.19 -10.93
N ARG A 161 -8.67 -20.37 -10.07
CA ARG A 161 -7.82 -20.79 -8.94
C ARG A 161 -8.46 -20.55 -7.57
N VAL A 162 -9.51 -19.74 -7.50
CA VAL A 162 -10.20 -19.42 -6.23
C VAL A 162 -11.69 -19.78 -6.23
N GLY A 163 -12.26 -20.04 -7.41
CA GLY A 163 -13.70 -20.25 -7.60
C GLY A 163 -14.45 -18.94 -7.93
N GLN A 164 -15.51 -19.04 -8.73
CA GLN A 164 -16.23 -17.89 -9.30
C GLN A 164 -16.95 -17.04 -8.25
N SER A 165 -17.28 -17.62 -7.09
CA SER A 165 -17.94 -16.93 -5.97
C SER A 165 -16.96 -16.26 -5.00
N ALA A 166 -15.65 -16.47 -5.17
CA ALA A 166 -14.64 -15.88 -4.30
C ALA A 166 -14.64 -14.34 -4.43
N LYS A 167 -14.43 -13.66 -3.31
CA LYS A 167 -14.25 -12.21 -3.26
C LYS A 167 -12.81 -11.90 -3.62
N VAL A 168 -12.63 -11.36 -4.82
CA VAL A 168 -11.35 -10.92 -5.35
C VAL A 168 -11.49 -9.47 -5.75
N GLN A 169 -10.52 -8.65 -5.36
CA GLN A 169 -10.44 -7.26 -5.77
C GLN A 169 -9.17 -7.03 -6.58
N PHE A 170 -9.32 -6.40 -7.74
CA PHE A 170 -8.21 -5.99 -8.60
C PHE A 170 -7.95 -4.50 -8.38
N VAL A 171 -6.68 -4.15 -8.21
CA VAL A 171 -6.22 -2.76 -8.18
C VAL A 171 -5.28 -2.55 -9.36
N GLU A 172 -5.74 -1.80 -10.35
CA GLU A 172 -4.93 -1.38 -11.48
C GLU A 172 -3.89 -0.35 -11.02
N THR A 173 -2.65 -0.56 -11.42
CA THR A 173 -1.51 0.32 -11.12
C THR A 173 -0.79 0.72 -12.40
N ARG A 174 0.17 1.65 -12.30
CA ARG A 174 1.00 2.09 -13.43
C ARG A 174 1.73 0.94 -14.14
N GLY A 175 2.06 -0.14 -13.43
CA GLY A 175 2.91 -1.22 -13.94
C GLY A 175 2.25 -2.59 -14.00
N GLY A 176 0.97 -2.71 -13.68
CA GLY A 176 0.28 -3.99 -13.57
C GLY A 176 -0.80 -3.95 -12.50
N PHE A 177 -0.96 -5.02 -11.72
CA PHE A 177 -2.12 -5.20 -10.83
C PHE A 177 -1.74 -5.73 -9.46
N HIS A 178 -2.37 -5.21 -8.41
CA HIS A 178 -2.51 -5.96 -7.16
C HIS A 178 -3.81 -6.76 -7.21
N VAL A 179 -3.73 -8.06 -6.91
CA VAL A 179 -4.89 -8.95 -6.79
C VAL A 179 -5.07 -9.33 -5.33
N LEU A 180 -6.12 -8.79 -4.72
CA LEU A 180 -6.45 -8.98 -3.31
C LEU A 180 -7.53 -10.04 -3.17
N VAL A 181 -7.16 -11.20 -2.63
CA VAL A 181 -8.09 -12.32 -2.43
C VAL A 181 -8.49 -12.39 -0.95
N ASP A 182 -9.79 -12.41 -0.67
CA ASP A 182 -10.30 -12.76 0.67
C ASP A 182 -10.16 -14.27 0.87
N PRO A 183 -9.26 -14.73 1.76
CA PRO A 183 -8.98 -16.15 1.92
C PRO A 183 -10.17 -16.95 2.47
N LEU A 184 -11.11 -16.30 3.16
CA LEU A 184 -12.31 -16.97 3.69
C LEU A 184 -13.38 -17.20 2.61
N SER A 185 -13.32 -16.43 1.53
CA SER A 185 -14.24 -16.53 0.39
C SER A 185 -13.82 -17.57 -0.65
N VAL A 186 -12.60 -18.10 -0.58
CA VAL A 186 -12.10 -19.12 -1.52
C VAL A 186 -12.95 -20.39 -1.42
N GLU A 187 -13.44 -20.84 -2.57
CA GLU A 187 -14.29 -22.03 -2.68
C GLU A 187 -13.55 -23.29 -2.24
N GLU A 188 -14.29 -24.22 -1.62
CA GLU A 188 -13.73 -25.39 -0.93
C GLU A 188 -12.81 -26.24 -1.81
N ALA A 189 -13.16 -26.39 -3.10
CA ALA A 189 -12.37 -27.13 -4.08
C ALA A 189 -10.94 -26.59 -4.26
N PHE A 190 -10.71 -25.30 -4.00
CA PHE A 190 -9.44 -24.63 -4.24
C PHE A 190 -8.63 -24.35 -2.97
N ARG A 191 -9.26 -24.40 -1.78
CA ARG A 191 -8.68 -23.96 -0.49
C ARG A 191 -7.28 -24.49 -0.17
N LYS A 192 -6.93 -25.70 -0.61
CA LYS A 192 -5.63 -26.31 -0.32
C LYS A 192 -4.48 -25.74 -1.16
N ARG A 193 -4.76 -25.23 -2.36
CA ARG A 193 -3.72 -24.90 -3.36
C ARG A 193 -3.84 -23.52 -3.98
N TRP A 194 -4.93 -22.78 -3.75
CA TRP A 194 -5.18 -21.49 -4.38
C TRP A 194 -3.97 -20.54 -4.28
N TYR A 195 -3.37 -20.40 -3.09
CA TYR A 195 -2.22 -19.51 -2.89
C TYR A 195 -1.06 -19.87 -3.80
N GLN A 196 -0.61 -21.13 -3.75
CA GLN A 196 0.52 -21.61 -4.56
C GLN A 196 0.19 -21.51 -6.06
N SER A 197 -1.04 -21.86 -6.45
CA SER A 197 -1.47 -21.84 -7.86
C SER A 197 -1.52 -20.43 -8.46
N ILE A 198 -1.74 -19.40 -7.65
CA ILE A 198 -1.66 -18.00 -8.08
C ILE A 198 -0.20 -17.55 -8.02
N ALA A 199 0.54 -17.85 -6.95
CA ALA A 199 1.94 -17.44 -6.81
C ALA A 199 2.86 -17.98 -7.92
N GLU A 200 2.51 -19.12 -8.51
CA GLU A 200 3.21 -19.73 -9.65
C GLU A 200 2.79 -19.17 -11.02
N LEU A 201 1.81 -18.25 -11.08
CA LEU A 201 1.46 -17.58 -12.32
C LEU A 201 2.62 -16.71 -12.83
N PRO A 202 2.77 -16.56 -14.15
CA PRO A 202 3.67 -15.58 -14.73
C PRO A 202 3.40 -14.17 -14.17
N HIS A 203 4.45 -13.36 -14.11
CA HIS A 203 4.42 -11.94 -13.74
C HIS A 203 4.12 -11.62 -12.26
N VAL A 204 3.93 -12.62 -11.39
CA VAL A 204 3.90 -12.38 -9.94
C VAL A 204 5.28 -11.93 -9.46
N ASP A 205 5.38 -10.72 -8.91
CA ASP A 205 6.59 -10.17 -8.31
C ASP A 205 6.65 -10.51 -6.81
N GLN A 206 5.57 -10.19 -6.09
CA GLN A 206 5.50 -10.33 -4.64
C GLN A 206 4.13 -10.83 -4.18
N THR A 207 4.12 -11.51 -3.04
CA THR A 207 2.92 -12.10 -2.45
C THR A 207 2.86 -11.83 -0.96
N GLY A 208 1.65 -11.71 -0.40
CA GLY A 208 1.43 -11.69 1.04
C GLY A 208 0.75 -10.41 1.52
N ASP A 209 1.34 -9.76 2.51
CA ASP A 209 0.80 -8.55 3.14
C ASP A 209 1.63 -7.33 2.74
N GLN A 210 1.19 -6.65 1.69
CA GLN A 210 1.94 -5.58 1.05
C GLN A 210 1.19 -4.24 1.18
N MET A 211 1.87 -3.15 0.80
CA MET A 211 1.17 -1.89 0.58
C MET A 211 0.76 -1.78 -0.89
N ILE A 212 -0.46 -1.35 -1.13
CA ILE A 212 -0.99 -1.09 -2.47
C ILE A 212 -1.02 0.43 -2.74
N PRO A 213 -0.83 0.89 -3.98
CA PRO A 213 -1.14 2.27 -4.35
C PRO A 213 -2.60 2.60 -4.01
N ILE A 214 -2.87 3.80 -3.53
CA ILE A 214 -4.25 4.22 -3.19
C ILE A 214 -5.00 4.59 -4.47
N PRO A 215 -6.11 3.92 -4.83
CA PRO A 215 -6.97 4.33 -5.93
C PRO A 215 -7.47 5.77 -5.80
N GLY A 216 -7.52 6.48 -6.94
CA GLY A 216 -7.88 7.90 -6.98
C GLY A 216 -6.75 8.86 -6.59
N CYS A 217 -5.58 8.35 -6.20
CA CYS A 217 -4.41 9.18 -5.85
C CYS A 217 -3.28 9.09 -6.88
N SER A 218 -2.25 9.92 -6.71
CA SER A 218 -1.06 9.90 -7.57
C SER A 218 -0.24 8.61 -7.39
N GLN A 219 0.17 8.02 -8.51
CA GLN A 219 1.20 6.99 -8.62
C GLN A 219 2.13 7.33 -9.80
N GLY A 220 2.91 8.39 -9.64
CA GLY A 220 3.86 8.86 -10.64
C GLY A 220 3.23 9.15 -12.01
N GLY A 221 2.26 10.06 -12.04
CA GLY A 221 1.53 10.44 -13.27
C GLY A 221 0.42 9.47 -13.69
N PHE A 222 0.26 8.35 -12.99
CA PHE A 222 -0.86 7.42 -13.12
C PHE A 222 -1.83 7.58 -11.95
N VAL A 223 -3.10 7.21 -12.16
CA VAL A 223 -4.14 7.19 -11.12
C VAL A 223 -4.61 5.74 -10.95
N PRO A 224 -4.24 5.05 -9.85
CA PRO A 224 -4.70 3.69 -9.58
C PRO A 224 -6.21 3.61 -9.50
N ARG A 225 -6.75 2.44 -9.85
CA ARG A 225 -8.20 2.20 -9.86
C ARG A 225 -8.55 0.86 -9.22
N LEU A 226 -9.69 0.85 -8.55
CA LEU A 226 -10.35 -0.35 -8.09
C LEU A 226 -11.24 -0.86 -9.24
N LEU A 227 -11.12 -2.14 -9.64
CA LEU A 227 -11.84 -2.74 -10.78
C LEU A 227 -12.85 -3.82 -10.39
#